data_AF-A0A660S2I7-F1
#
_entry.id   AF-A0A660S2I7-F1
#
_cell.length_a   1.000
_cell.length_b   1.000
_cell.length_c   1.000
_cell.angle_alpha   90.00
_cell.angle_beta   90.00
_cell.angle_gamma   90.00
#
_symmetry.space_group_name_H-M   'P 1'
#
loop_
_entity.id
_entity.type
_entity.pdbx_description
1 polymer ?
#
loop_
_entity_poly.entity_id
_entity_poly.type
_entity_poly.pdbx_seq_one_letter_code
_entity_poly.pdbx_strand_id
1 'polypeptide(L)'
;ITDALSRGIDGVLLLGCKFGDDYQCHFVRGSELANYRMSKLHETLSKLGLEAERAELVQVAITDYDKLPGIIDKFINRIKEIGPNPFKGW
;
A
#
# COMPACT_ATOMS: atom_id res chain seq x y z
N ILE A 1 2.01 -1.92 -9.06
CA ILE A 1 1.92 -2.78 -7.85
C ILE A 1 2.05 -4.24 -8.25
N THR A 2 1.10 -4.77 -9.04
CA THR A 2 1.16 -6.15 -9.57
C THR A 2 2.50 -6.47 -10.24
N ASP A 3 2.99 -5.63 -11.15
CA ASP A 3 4.31 -5.82 -11.78
C ASP A 3 5.45 -5.97 -10.76
N ALA A 4 5.50 -5.11 -9.74
CA ALA A 4 6.52 -5.17 -8.71
C ALA A 4 6.42 -6.48 -7.90
N LEU A 5 5.21 -6.86 -7.48
CA LEU A 5 4.99 -8.09 -6.71
C LEU A 5 5.25 -9.34 -7.55
N SER A 6 4.89 -9.35 -8.83
CA SER A 6 5.19 -10.45 -9.77
C SER A 6 6.69 -10.61 -10.02
N ARG A 7 7.50 -9.57 -9.77
CA ARG A 7 8.97 -9.61 -9.84
C ARG A 7 9.64 -9.98 -8.50
N GLY A 8 8.86 -10.42 -7.52
CA GLY A 8 9.38 -10.90 -6.23
C GLY A 8 9.61 -9.80 -5.19
N ILE A 9 9.01 -8.61 -5.32
CA ILE A 9 9.02 -7.61 -4.24
C ILE A 9 8.12 -8.08 -3.10
N ASP A 10 8.59 -8.02 -1.84
CA ASP A 10 7.85 -8.59 -0.70
C ASP A 10 6.61 -7.80 -0.30
N GLY A 11 6.63 -6.48 -0.50
CA GLY A 11 5.49 -5.60 -0.25
C GLY A 11 5.65 -4.21 -0.86
N VAL A 12 4.52 -3.53 -1.05
CA VAL A 12 4.42 -2.17 -1.60
C VAL A 12 3.57 -1.31 -0.66
N LEU A 13 4.19 -0.28 -0.08
CA LEU A 13 3.49 0.74 0.72
C LEU A 13 3.31 2.01 -0.11
N LEU A 14 2.06 2.48 -0.18
CA LEU A 14 1.69 3.74 -0.81
C LEU A 14 1.27 4.73 0.27
N LEU A 15 1.84 5.93 0.24
CA LEU A 15 1.48 7.03 1.12
C LEU A 15 0.79 8.11 0.31
N GLY A 16 -0.48 8.40 0.63
CA GLY A 16 -1.30 9.39 -0.08
C GLY A 16 -1.82 10.48 0.85
N CYS A 17 -2.14 11.65 0.31
CA CYS A 17 -2.84 12.68 1.07
C CYS A 17 -4.21 12.17 1.53
N LYS A 18 -4.73 12.70 2.65
CA LYS A 18 -6.10 12.44 3.08
C LYS A 18 -7.11 12.87 2.01
N PHE A 19 -8.17 12.09 1.85
CA PHE A 19 -9.35 12.42 1.05
C PHE A 19 -10.62 12.28 1.90
N GLY A 20 -11.72 12.92 1.49
CA GLY A 20 -12.96 13.04 2.28
C GLY A 20 -13.21 14.49 2.68
N ASP A 21 -13.76 14.69 3.87
CA ASP A 21 -14.21 16.01 4.35
C ASP A 21 -13.04 17.00 4.53
N ASP A 22 -11.90 16.52 5.03
CA ASP A 22 -10.63 17.28 5.11
C ASP A 22 -9.74 16.98 3.91
N TYR A 23 -10.22 17.33 2.72
CA TYR A 23 -9.56 17.00 1.47
C TYR A 23 -8.20 17.70 1.33
N GLN A 24 -7.10 16.94 1.37
CA GLN A 24 -5.73 17.47 1.30
C GLN A 24 -4.99 17.08 0.03
N CYS A 25 -5.64 16.39 -0.92
CA CYS A 25 -4.95 16.07 -2.17
C CYS A 25 -4.79 17.32 -3.02
N HIS A 26 -3.53 17.68 -3.27
CA HIS A 26 -3.12 18.86 -4.04
C HIS A 26 -3.73 18.88 -5.46
N PHE A 27 -4.04 17.71 -6.02
CA PHE A 27 -4.60 17.55 -7.36
C PHE A 27 -6.07 17.16 -7.36
N VAL A 28 -6.83 17.55 -6.32
CA VAL A 28 -8.30 17.52 -6.22
C VAL A 28 -8.96 16.14 -6.16
N ARG A 29 -8.46 15.11 -6.87
CA ARG A 29 -9.11 13.78 -6.92
C ARG A 29 -8.13 12.59 -6.85
N GLY A 30 -6.82 12.86 -6.78
CA GLY A 30 -5.79 11.82 -6.86
C GLY A 30 -5.92 10.76 -5.76
N SER A 31 -6.08 11.18 -4.51
CA SER A 31 -6.19 10.27 -3.36
C SER A 31 -7.48 9.44 -3.38
N GLU A 32 -8.60 10.05 -3.79
CA GLU A 32 -9.88 9.35 -3.97
C GLU A 32 -9.76 8.23 -5.02
N LEU A 33 -9.17 8.56 -6.17
CA LEU A 33 -8.96 7.62 -7.26
C LEU A 33 -7.98 6.49 -6.87
N ALA A 34 -6.93 6.83 -6.12
CA ALA A 34 -5.99 5.84 -5.60
C ALA A 34 -6.69 4.85 -4.65
N ASN A 35 -7.52 5.33 -3.73
CA ASN A 35 -8.29 4.49 -2.82
C ASN A 35 -9.27 3.57 -3.57
N TYR A 36 -9.99 4.11 -4.55
CA TYR A 36 -10.86 3.30 -5.40
C TYR A 36 -10.09 2.20 -6.14
N ARG A 37 -8.92 2.51 -6.71
CA ARG A 37 -8.06 1.52 -7.39
C ARG A 37 -7.54 0.45 -6.42
N MET A 38 -7.16 0.85 -5.20
CA MET A 38 -6.71 -0.07 -4.16
C MET A 38 -7.81 -1.02 -3.69
N SER A 39 -9.07 -0.58 -3.63
CA SER A 39 -10.20 -1.46 -3.27
C SER A 39 -10.36 -2.67 -4.21
N LYS A 40 -9.92 -2.54 -5.47
CA LYS A 40 -9.94 -3.61 -6.47
C LYS A 40 -8.66 -4.46 -6.50
N LEU A 41 -7.60 -3.97 -5.85
CA LEU A 41 -6.30 -4.63 -5.87
C LEU A 41 -6.33 -5.95 -5.11
N HIS A 42 -7.06 -6.04 -3.99
CA HIS A 42 -7.14 -7.25 -3.17
C HIS A 42 -7.58 -8.47 -4.00
N GLU A 43 -8.67 -8.33 -4.78
CA GLU A 43 -9.14 -9.40 -5.66
C GLU A 43 -8.10 -9.78 -6.72
N THR A 44 -7.36 -8.80 -7.25
CA THR A 44 -6.29 -9.01 -8.22
C THR A 44 -5.12 -9.79 -7.62
N LEU A 45 -4.73 -9.49 -6.38
CA LEU A 45 -3.64 -10.18 -5.69
C LEU A 45 -4.03 -11.61 -5.29
N SER A 46 -5.25 -11.81 -4.80
CA SER A 46 -5.77 -13.15 -4.51
C SER A 46 -5.77 -14.05 -5.75
N LYS A 47 -6.10 -13.53 -6.93
CA LYS A 47 -6.02 -14.26 -8.22
C LYS A 47 -4.59 -14.66 -8.61
N LEU A 48 -3.59 -13.92 -8.14
CA LEU A 48 -2.17 -14.23 -8.33
C LEU A 48 -1.60 -15.15 -7.24
N GLY A 49 -2.41 -15.57 -6.27
CA GLY A 49 -1.95 -16.37 -5.13
C GLY A 49 -1.10 -15.57 -4.14
N LEU A 50 -1.27 -14.25 -4.07
CA LEU A 50 -0.57 -13.37 -3.15
C LEU A 50 -1.49 -12.85 -2.07
N GLU A 51 -0.95 -12.69 -0.85
CA GLU A 51 -1.62 -12.05 0.27
C GLU A 51 -1.90 -10.57 -0.06
N ALA A 52 -3.13 -10.13 0.19
CA ALA A 52 -3.56 -8.76 -0.12
C ALA A 52 -2.77 -7.72 0.69
N GLU A 53 -2.36 -8.10 1.90
CA GLU A 53 -1.58 -7.33 2.87
C GLU A 53 -0.19 -6.96 2.35
N ARG A 54 0.27 -7.57 1.25
CA ARG A 54 1.51 -7.16 0.56
C ARG A 54 1.40 -5.80 -0.11
N ALA A 55 0.21 -5.23 -0.25
CA ALA A 55 0.02 -3.88 -0.77
C ALA A 55 -0.88 -3.06 0.14
N GLU A 56 -0.38 -1.94 0.64
CA GLU A 56 -1.14 -1.08 1.56
C GLU A 56 -1.13 0.36 1.06
N LEU A 57 -2.28 1.03 1.14
CA LEU A 57 -2.40 2.47 0.96
C LEU A 57 -2.73 3.09 2.32
N VAL A 58 -1.84 3.95 2.80
CA VAL A 58 -2.05 4.71 4.03
C VAL A 58 -2.24 6.18 3.68
N GLN A 59 -3.26 6.79 4.27
CA GLN A 59 -3.50 8.22 4.15
C GLN A 59 -2.74 8.95 5.25
N VAL A 60 -1.94 9.95 4.88
CA VAL A 60 -1.12 10.74 5.78
C VAL A 60 -1.40 12.22 5.53
N ALA A 61 -1.75 12.96 6.58
CA ALA A 61 -1.85 14.42 6.46
C ALA A 61 -0.45 15.03 6.38
N ILE A 62 -0.33 16.22 5.78
CA ILE A 62 0.96 16.93 5.75
C ILE A 62 1.51 17.22 7.15
N THR A 63 0.63 17.38 8.13
CA THR A 63 0.96 17.61 9.54
C THR A 63 1.31 16.34 10.32
N ASP A 64 1.04 15.16 9.77
CA ASP A 64 1.23 13.85 10.43
C ASP A 64 2.59 13.20 10.09
N TYR A 65 3.58 14.00 9.69
CA TYR A 65 4.89 13.50 9.22
C TYR A 65 5.65 12.72 10.31
N ASP A 66 5.45 13.08 11.58
CA ASP A 66 6.02 12.44 12.77
C ASP A 66 5.55 10.99 12.95
N LYS A 67 4.40 10.63 12.38
CA LYS A 67 3.83 9.27 12.44
C LYS A 67 4.41 8.33 11.39
N LEU A 68 5.10 8.85 10.36
CA LEU A 68 5.62 8.06 9.25
C LEU A 68 6.53 6.90 9.69
N PRO A 69 7.48 7.07 10.62
CA PRO A 69 8.33 5.96 11.07
C PRO A 69 7.49 4.79 11.61
N GLY A 70 6.51 5.06 12.47
CA GLY A 70 5.64 4.03 13.03
C GLY A 70 4.73 3.35 12.00
N ILE A 71 4.30 4.07 10.96
CA ILE A 71 3.53 3.49 9.84
C ILE A 71 4.42 2.51 9.06
N ILE A 72 5.64 2.95 8.71
CA ILE A 72 6.60 2.15 7.96
C ILE A 72 7.00 0.90 8.75
N ASP A 73 7.30 1.04 10.05
CA ASP A 73 7.68 -0.08 10.92
C ASP A 73 6.57 -1.13 11.01
N LYS A 74 5.32 -0.68 11.19
CA LYS A 74 4.14 -1.59 11.20
C LYS A 74 3.99 -2.33 9.88
N PHE A 75 4.18 -1.65 8.75
CA PHE A 75 4.13 -2.29 7.44
C PHE A 75 5.26 -3.31 7.29
N ILE A 76 6.50 -2.94 7.60
CA ILE A 76 7.66 -3.84 7.52
C ILE A 76 7.48 -5.08 8.40
N ASN A 77 7.00 -4.92 9.63
CA ASN A 77 6.77 -6.06 10.53
C ASN A 77 5.74 -7.03 9.97
N ARG A 78 4.62 -6.52 9.43
CA ARG A 78 3.61 -7.34 8.76
C ARG A 78 4.17 -8.07 7.54
N ILE A 79 4.99 -7.42 6.70
CA ILE A 79 5.64 -8.09 5.56
C ILE A 79 6.61 -9.19 6.04
N LYS A 80 7.34 -8.95 7.14
CA LYS A 80 8.21 -9.98 7.75
C LYS A 80 7.41 -11.17 8.28
N GLU A 81 6.24 -10.93 8.89
CA GLU A 81 5.35 -11.98 9.38
C GLU A 81 4.75 -12.82 8.24
N ILE A 82 4.36 -12.19 7.13
CA ILE A 82 3.91 -12.89 5.92
C ILE A 82 5.05 -13.70 5.30
N GLY A 83 6.28 -13.18 5.37
CA GLY A 83 7.45 -13.81 4.80
C GLY A 83 7.70 -13.45 3.33
N PRO A 84 8.72 -14.07 2.73
CA PRO A 84 9.18 -13.70 1.39
C PRO A 84 8.09 -13.90 0.33
N ASN A 85 8.13 -13.08 -0.72
CA ASN A 85 7.23 -13.24 -1.86
C ASN A 85 7.50 -14.58 -2.58
N PRO A 86 6.47 -15.39 -2.90
CA PRO A 86 6.62 -16.65 -3.63
C PRO A 86 7.30 -16.54 -5.00
N PHE A 87 7.24 -15.38 -5.64
CA PHE A 87 7.88 -15.10 -6.93
C PHE A 87 9.32 -14.61 -6.81
N LYS A 88 9.85 -14.53 -5.59
CA LYS A 88 11.23 -14.10 -5.35
C LYS A 88 12.17 -15.23 -5.74
N GLY A 89 12.94 -15.01 -6.80
CA GLY A 89 13.74 -16.03 -7.48
C GLY A 89 15.01 -16.41 -6.73
N TRP A 90 14.89 -17.37 -5.82
CA TRP A 90 15.99 -18.08 -5.18
C TRP A 90 15.69 -19.56 -5.08
#